data_AF-A0A9W4IUC8-F1
#
_entry.id   AF-A0A9W4IUC8-F1
#
_cell.length_a   1.000
_cell.length_b   1.000
_cell.length_c   1.000
_cell.angle_alpha   90.00
_cell.angle_beta   90.00
_cell.angle_gamma   90.00
#
_symmetry.space_group_name_H-M   'P 1'
#
loop_
_entity.id
_entity.type
_entity.pdbx_description
1 polymer ?
#
loop_
_entity_poly.entity_id
_entity_poly.type
_entity_poly.pdbx_seq_one_letter_code
_entity_poly.pdbx_strand_id
1 'polypeptide(L)'
;MTTIHRTPRFLRPGCPPISFHSRHRAGPRGSCQQYATATAPTVPHLTVRDVIDSHQRHHVRDVHTQLQTQGILKITLNFCDKESQYLEKLIKGLGSNHGHGPPITHSASRGWYWDVRPSKNTLLPMSTQARSETMREFPWHTDCSYEHNPPEYFALQVLQPDRCGGGTLSVLKIDHLTRYLSRAAKAALFEPEFRITIPPEFVKEPNKLHILGSILSTDEDHSTLMRFREDIVTPVSTRAASALEELKDALKHLEASSQAVLHLGPSVLPENSIILLNNRRWLHARNNVKDPARHLRRVRWSAVPFSNSISSGMIAGSEGK
;
A
#
# COMPACT_ATOMS: atom_id res chain seq x y z
N MET A 1 -73.88 -33.87 47.59
CA MET A 1 -73.05 -34.58 46.60
C MET A 1 -71.69 -33.91 46.53
N THR A 2 -70.71 -34.58 47.14
CA THR A 2 -69.25 -34.56 46.84
C THR A 2 -68.59 -33.17 46.74
N THR A 3 -67.96 -32.58 47.77
CA THR A 3 -66.90 -33.09 48.70
C THR A 3 -65.66 -33.57 47.90
N ILE A 4 -64.39 -33.24 48.13
CA ILE A 4 -63.57 -33.14 49.36
C ILE A 4 -62.26 -32.34 49.10
N HIS A 5 -61.88 -31.54 50.11
CA HIS A 5 -60.57 -31.12 50.66
C HIS A 5 -59.25 -31.82 50.21
N ARG A 6 -58.08 -31.15 50.30
CA ARG A 6 -57.18 -31.03 51.49
C ARG A 6 -55.82 -30.48 51.00
N THR A 7 -54.91 -29.81 51.72
CA THR A 7 -54.82 -28.97 52.94
C THR A 7 -53.36 -28.41 52.98
N PRO A 8 -53.06 -27.38 53.80
CA PRO A 8 -51.80 -26.60 53.82
C PRO A 8 -50.86 -26.94 55.00
N ARG A 9 -49.70 -26.27 55.12
CA ARG A 9 -48.94 -25.96 56.37
C ARG A 9 -47.86 -24.87 56.09
N PHE A 10 -47.97 -23.66 56.65
CA PHE A 10 -47.36 -23.16 57.91
C PHE A 10 -45.82 -23.33 57.95
N LEU A 11 -45.00 -22.28 58.11
CA LEU A 11 -44.83 -21.47 59.34
C LEU A 11 -44.26 -20.05 59.04
N ARG A 12 -44.66 -19.09 59.90
CA ARG A 12 -44.15 -17.71 60.10
C ARG A 12 -42.75 -17.73 60.79
N PRO A 13 -42.19 -16.65 61.40
CA PRO A 13 -42.42 -15.18 61.39
C PRO A 13 -41.10 -14.37 61.28
N GLY A 14 -41.13 -13.04 61.44
CA GLY A 14 -40.00 -12.34 62.05
C GLY A 14 -39.71 -10.92 61.57
N CYS A 15 -39.96 -9.96 62.46
CA CYS A 15 -39.73 -8.52 62.36
C CYS A 15 -38.22 -8.12 62.43
N PRO A 16 -37.88 -6.82 62.32
CA PRO A 16 -36.57 -6.24 61.92
C PRO A 16 -35.70 -5.88 63.16
N PRO A 17 -34.77 -4.89 63.15
CA PRO A 17 -33.66 -4.49 62.24
C PRO A 17 -32.28 -4.47 62.99
N ILE A 18 -31.25 -3.88 62.35
CA ILE A 18 -30.09 -3.12 62.92
C ILE A 18 -28.69 -3.79 62.95
N SER A 19 -27.79 -3.21 62.12
CA SER A 19 -26.32 -3.01 62.29
C SER A 19 -25.38 -4.23 62.24
N PHE A 20 -24.06 -4.17 61.97
CA PHE A 20 -23.03 -3.13 61.94
C PHE A 20 -21.82 -3.64 61.09
N HIS A 21 -20.94 -2.72 60.66
CA HIS A 21 -19.51 -2.90 60.28
C HIS A 21 -19.17 -3.59 58.95
N SER A 22 -18.59 -2.90 57.95
CA SER A 22 -17.24 -2.31 57.83
C SER A 22 -16.25 -3.24 57.14
N ARG A 23 -15.51 -2.61 56.21
CA ARG A 23 -14.30 -3.03 55.46
C ARG A 23 -14.53 -3.72 54.12
N HIS A 24 -14.40 -2.95 53.03
CA HIS A 24 -13.64 -3.43 51.88
C HIS A 24 -12.76 -2.32 51.29
N ARG A 25 -11.53 -2.75 50.99
CA ARG A 25 -10.36 -1.99 50.58
C ARG A 25 -10.57 -1.29 49.23
N ALA A 26 -9.97 -0.10 49.13
CA ALA A 26 -9.73 0.58 47.86
C ALA A 26 -8.82 -0.27 46.95
N GLY A 27 -9.31 -0.58 45.75
CA GLY A 27 -8.51 -1.02 44.60
C GLY A 27 -8.31 0.15 43.63
N PRO A 28 -7.21 0.18 42.86
CA PRO A 28 -6.84 1.34 42.05
C PRO A 28 -7.80 1.50 40.87
N ARG A 29 -8.26 2.73 40.66
CA ARG A 29 -9.05 3.14 39.50
C ARG A 29 -8.20 2.97 38.24
N GLY A 30 -8.50 1.93 37.46
CA GLY A 30 -8.02 1.79 36.10
C GLY A 30 -8.56 2.95 35.27
N SER A 31 -7.66 3.76 34.73
CA SER A 31 -7.98 4.82 33.78
C SER A 31 -8.62 4.20 32.54
N CYS A 32 -9.89 4.51 32.30
CA CYS A 32 -10.52 4.29 31.01
C CYS A 32 -9.85 5.26 30.02
N GLN A 33 -8.84 4.77 29.30
CA GLN A 33 -8.28 5.49 28.16
C GLN A 33 -9.39 5.60 27.13
N GLN A 34 -9.91 6.82 26.98
CA GLN A 34 -10.72 7.20 25.84
C GLN A 34 -9.83 7.02 24.61
N TYR A 35 -10.10 5.97 23.83
CA TYR A 35 -9.52 5.84 22.50
C TYR A 35 -10.02 7.03 21.69
N ALA A 36 -9.13 8.00 21.45
CA ALA A 36 -9.37 9.04 20.48
C ALA A 36 -9.82 8.36 19.18
N THR A 37 -11.00 8.71 18.69
CA THR A 37 -11.48 8.29 17.39
C THR A 37 -10.49 8.83 16.36
N ALA A 38 -9.56 8.00 15.91
CA ALA A 38 -8.62 8.36 14.87
C ALA A 38 -9.44 8.73 13.64
N THR A 39 -9.36 10.00 13.21
CA THR A 39 -9.92 10.45 11.95
C THR A 39 -9.42 9.55 10.83
N ALA A 40 -10.34 9.07 9.99
CA ALA A 40 -9.99 8.26 8.83
C ALA A 40 -8.90 8.96 8.00
N PRO A 41 -7.89 8.24 7.50
CA PRO A 41 -6.81 8.87 6.75
C PRO A 41 -7.38 9.59 5.52
N THR A 42 -7.12 10.89 5.38
CA THR A 42 -7.52 11.67 4.20
C THR A 42 -6.34 11.83 3.25
N VAL A 43 -6.57 11.70 1.95
CA VAL A 43 -5.53 11.95 0.94
C VAL A 43 -5.30 13.47 0.82
N PRO A 44 -4.07 13.98 1.03
CA PRO A 44 -3.75 15.38 0.76
C PRO A 44 -4.13 15.76 -0.66
N HIS A 45 -4.62 16.98 -0.84
CA HIS A 45 -5.17 17.43 -2.11
C HIS A 45 -4.64 18.81 -2.50
N LEU A 46 -4.11 18.92 -3.71
CA LEU A 46 -3.77 20.19 -4.35
C LEU A 46 -4.61 20.38 -5.61
N THR A 47 -4.93 21.63 -5.92
CA THR A 47 -5.61 22.00 -7.17
C THR A 47 -4.69 22.91 -7.97
N VAL A 48 -4.57 22.62 -9.26
CA VAL A 48 -3.64 23.28 -10.18
C VAL A 48 -4.46 23.99 -11.24
N ARG A 49 -4.12 25.25 -11.51
CA ARG A 49 -4.90 26.11 -12.41
C ARG A 49 -4.32 26.14 -13.81
N ASP A 50 -3.01 25.99 -13.93
CA ASP A 50 -2.31 26.08 -15.21
C ASP A 50 -1.16 25.06 -15.29
N VAL A 51 -0.80 24.65 -16.50
CA VAL A 51 0.37 23.79 -16.74
C VAL A 51 1.67 24.42 -16.23
N ILE A 52 1.77 25.75 -16.22
CA ILE A 52 2.94 26.51 -15.75
C ILE A 52 3.24 26.24 -14.27
N ASP A 53 2.23 25.90 -13.47
CA ASP A 53 2.40 25.60 -12.04
C ASP A 53 3.40 24.45 -11.82
N SER A 54 3.51 23.50 -12.77
CA SER A 54 4.51 22.41 -12.74
C SER A 54 5.97 22.87 -12.71
N HIS A 55 6.25 24.13 -13.07
CA HIS A 55 7.57 24.75 -13.03
C HIS A 55 7.76 25.70 -11.86
N GLN A 56 6.69 26.06 -11.14
CA GLN A 56 6.79 26.99 -10.03
C GLN A 56 7.44 26.32 -8.83
N ARG A 57 8.57 26.87 -8.36
CA ARG A 57 9.38 26.25 -7.29
C ARG A 57 8.59 25.98 -6.01
N HIS A 58 7.69 26.86 -5.61
CA HIS A 58 6.88 26.66 -4.41
C HIS A 58 5.92 25.48 -4.58
N HIS A 59 5.24 25.38 -5.72
CA HIS A 59 4.35 24.28 -6.04
C HIS A 59 5.08 22.93 -6.10
N VAL A 60 6.22 22.88 -6.78
CA VAL A 60 7.06 21.66 -6.85
C VAL A 60 7.54 21.24 -5.45
N ARG A 61 7.96 22.20 -4.62
CA ARG A 61 8.33 21.96 -3.22
C ARG A 61 7.15 21.41 -2.43
N ASP A 62 5.97 21.98 -2.57
CA ASP A 62 4.80 21.54 -1.82
C ASP A 62 4.41 20.10 -2.22
N VAL A 63 4.49 19.75 -3.51
CA VAL A 63 4.34 18.36 -3.97
C VAL A 63 5.38 17.44 -3.33
N HIS A 64 6.66 17.83 -3.36
CA HIS A 64 7.73 17.06 -2.73
C HIS A 64 7.48 16.85 -1.23
N THR A 65 7.13 17.91 -0.49
CA THR A 65 6.83 17.83 0.94
C THR A 65 5.67 16.89 1.24
N GLN A 66 4.60 16.88 0.44
CA GLN A 66 3.49 15.93 0.62
C GLN A 66 3.92 14.48 0.35
N LEU A 67 4.75 14.24 -0.67
CA LEU A 67 5.30 12.92 -0.96
C LEU A 67 6.24 12.42 0.14
N GLN A 68 7.06 13.29 0.72
CA GLN A 68 7.96 12.94 1.83
C GLN A 68 7.19 12.67 3.12
N THR A 69 6.25 13.54 3.48
CA THR A 69 5.55 13.46 4.78
C THR A 69 4.42 12.43 4.79
N GLN A 70 3.58 12.42 3.75
CA GLN A 70 2.39 11.58 3.67
C GLN A 70 2.58 10.35 2.79
N GLY A 71 3.51 10.41 1.82
CA GLY A 71 3.71 9.34 0.85
C GLY A 71 2.57 9.18 -0.16
N ILE A 72 1.60 10.09 -0.18
CA ILE A 72 0.47 10.08 -1.10
C ILE A 72 -0.04 11.50 -1.33
N LEU A 73 -0.42 11.82 -2.56
CA LEU A 73 -0.94 13.13 -2.92
C LEU A 73 -1.91 13.02 -4.09
N LYS A 74 -3.11 13.59 -3.95
CA LYS A 74 -4.00 13.87 -5.07
C LYS A 74 -3.76 15.27 -5.60
N ILE A 75 -3.73 15.41 -6.91
CA ILE A 75 -3.71 16.68 -7.63
C ILE A 75 -4.90 16.72 -8.58
N THR A 76 -5.72 17.78 -8.53
CA THR A 76 -6.77 18.04 -9.52
C THR A 76 -6.32 19.14 -10.48
N LEU A 77 -6.40 18.86 -11.78
CA LEU A 77 -6.11 19.82 -12.83
C LEU A 77 -7.40 20.55 -13.23
N ASN A 78 -7.42 21.87 -13.11
CA ASN A 78 -8.53 22.71 -13.58
C ASN A 78 -8.37 23.10 -15.06
N PHE A 79 -7.60 22.33 -15.81
CA PHE A 79 -7.34 22.50 -17.23
C PHE A 79 -7.23 21.13 -17.90
N CYS A 80 -7.42 21.09 -19.22
CA CYS A 80 -7.28 19.88 -20.02
C CYS A 80 -5.79 19.56 -20.22
N ASP A 81 -5.35 18.37 -19.85
CA ASP A 81 -3.97 17.92 -20.05
C ASP A 81 -3.89 16.47 -20.55
N LYS A 82 -4.50 16.20 -21.71
CA LYS A 82 -4.54 14.86 -22.32
C LYS A 82 -3.14 14.32 -22.64
N GLU A 83 -2.22 15.22 -22.97
CA GLU A 83 -0.83 14.88 -23.27
C GLU A 83 0.07 14.78 -22.03
N SER A 84 -0.49 15.01 -20.84
CA SER A 84 0.22 14.88 -19.55
C SER A 84 1.43 15.80 -19.39
N GLN A 85 1.41 16.96 -20.02
CA GLN A 85 2.51 17.91 -19.97
C GLN A 85 2.79 18.37 -18.55
N TYR A 86 1.76 18.58 -17.73
CA TYR A 86 1.92 18.99 -16.34
C TYR A 86 2.70 17.94 -15.54
N LEU A 87 2.31 16.66 -15.64
CA LEU A 87 2.96 15.59 -14.88
C LEU A 87 4.40 15.36 -15.36
N GLU A 88 4.64 15.42 -16.67
CA GLU A 88 5.99 15.32 -17.24
C GLU A 88 6.92 16.41 -16.69
N LYS A 89 6.46 17.67 -16.73
CA LYS A 89 7.20 18.83 -16.25
C LYS A 89 7.39 18.80 -14.73
N LEU A 90 6.39 18.37 -13.98
CA LEU A 90 6.46 18.22 -12.53
C LEU A 90 7.56 17.24 -12.12
N ILE A 91 7.66 16.08 -12.79
CA ILE A 91 8.69 15.07 -12.48
C ILE A 91 10.09 15.60 -12.78
N LYS A 92 10.27 16.32 -13.90
CA LYS A 92 11.54 17.00 -14.20
C LYS A 92 11.87 18.04 -13.11
N GLY A 93 10.88 18.82 -12.69
CA GLY A 93 11.03 19.81 -11.61
C GLY A 93 11.40 19.19 -10.27
N LEU A 94 10.80 18.05 -9.90
CA LEU A 94 11.15 17.30 -8.69
C LEU A 94 12.60 16.79 -8.75
N GLY A 95 13.06 16.34 -9.92
CA GLY A 95 14.45 15.93 -10.12
C GLY A 95 15.43 17.09 -9.98
N SER A 96 15.20 18.18 -10.72
CA SER A 96 16.11 19.33 -10.74
C SER A 96 16.16 20.12 -9.44
N ASN A 97 15.09 20.13 -8.64
CA ASN A 97 15.01 20.97 -7.42
C ASN A 97 15.08 20.18 -6.11
N HIS A 98 14.75 18.88 -6.11
CA HIS A 98 14.62 18.08 -4.89
C HIS A 98 15.33 16.72 -4.97
N GLY A 99 16.16 16.48 -5.98
CA GLY A 99 17.00 15.29 -6.05
C GLY A 99 16.25 13.98 -6.35
N HIS A 100 15.01 14.05 -6.82
CA HIS A 100 14.32 12.84 -7.29
C HIS A 100 15.08 12.23 -8.48
N GLY A 101 15.26 10.91 -8.47
CA GLY A 101 15.90 10.22 -9.60
C GLY A 101 15.05 10.27 -10.88
N PRO A 102 15.63 9.90 -12.04
CA PRO A 102 14.97 9.98 -13.33
C PRO A 102 13.75 9.05 -13.43
N PRO A 103 12.85 9.30 -14.40
CA PRO A 103 11.75 8.39 -14.70
C PRO A 103 12.27 7.08 -15.32
N ILE A 104 11.54 5.99 -15.10
CA ILE A 104 11.91 4.63 -15.50
C ILE A 104 10.99 4.15 -16.61
N THR A 105 11.56 3.48 -17.62
CA THR A 105 10.80 2.87 -18.72
C THR A 105 9.81 1.80 -18.24
N HIS A 106 8.72 1.62 -18.97
CA HIS A 106 7.74 0.58 -18.65
C HIS A 106 8.32 -0.81 -18.86
N SER A 107 8.94 -1.02 -20.03
CA SER A 107 9.55 -2.24 -20.51
C SER A 107 10.67 -1.89 -21.50
N ALA A 108 11.37 -2.90 -22.04
CA ALA A 108 12.37 -2.68 -23.08
C ALA A 108 11.81 -2.01 -24.35
N SER A 109 10.50 -2.14 -24.60
CA SER A 109 9.83 -1.66 -25.81
C SER A 109 8.94 -0.42 -25.60
N ARG A 110 8.82 0.08 -24.36
CA ARG A 110 7.93 1.20 -24.02
C ARG A 110 8.65 2.22 -23.15
N GLY A 111 8.45 3.49 -23.48
CA GLY A 111 9.03 4.63 -22.75
C GLY A 111 8.59 4.72 -21.29
N TRP A 112 9.01 5.78 -20.62
CA TRP A 112 8.77 6.00 -19.18
C TRP A 112 7.40 6.58 -18.85
N TYR A 113 6.62 6.88 -19.88
CA TYR A 113 5.26 7.39 -19.79
C TYR A 113 4.36 6.54 -20.69
N TRP A 114 3.38 5.84 -20.13
CA TRP A 114 2.60 4.85 -20.89
C TRP A 114 1.12 4.80 -20.51
N ASP A 115 0.32 4.32 -21.46
CA ASP A 115 -1.10 4.10 -21.27
C ASP A 115 -1.37 2.85 -20.44
N VAL A 116 -2.23 3.00 -19.45
CA VAL A 116 -2.81 1.91 -18.67
C VAL A 116 -4.30 1.86 -19.02
N ARG A 117 -4.61 1.03 -20.02
CA ARG A 117 -5.96 0.80 -20.51
C ARG A 117 -6.13 -0.68 -20.89
N PRO A 118 -7.36 -1.24 -20.77
CA PRO A 118 -7.68 -2.55 -21.30
C PRO A 118 -7.25 -2.68 -22.77
N SER A 119 -6.41 -3.67 -23.09
CA SER A 119 -6.05 -3.93 -24.50
C SER A 119 -7.31 -4.30 -25.29
N LYS A 120 -7.50 -3.62 -26.43
CA LYS A 120 -8.51 -4.01 -27.43
C LYS A 120 -8.06 -5.18 -28.29
N ASN A 121 -6.78 -5.55 -28.21
CA ASN A 121 -6.14 -6.46 -29.15
C ASN A 121 -6.01 -7.85 -28.52
N THR A 122 -6.95 -8.74 -28.87
CA THR A 122 -7.00 -10.16 -28.47
C THR A 122 -5.92 -11.01 -29.15
N LEU A 123 -5.15 -10.44 -30.08
CA LEU A 123 -4.17 -11.14 -30.91
C LEU A 123 -2.75 -11.18 -30.31
N LEU A 124 -2.47 -10.37 -29.28
CA LEU A 124 -1.19 -10.46 -28.57
C LEU A 124 -1.25 -11.62 -27.56
N PRO A 125 -0.20 -12.46 -27.48
CA PRO A 125 -0.12 -13.47 -26.43
C PRO A 125 -0.31 -12.82 -25.06
N MET A 126 -1.16 -13.40 -24.20
CA MET A 126 -1.37 -12.92 -22.82
C MET A 126 -0.07 -12.72 -22.04
N SER A 127 1.00 -13.43 -22.41
CA SER A 127 2.34 -13.34 -21.81
C SER A 127 3.08 -12.02 -22.06
N THR A 128 2.54 -11.12 -22.87
CA THR A 128 3.16 -9.82 -23.20
C THR A 128 2.45 -8.62 -22.56
N GLN A 129 1.28 -8.84 -21.95
CA GLN A 129 0.46 -7.77 -21.40
C GLN A 129 0.66 -7.66 -19.88
N ALA A 130 1.05 -6.47 -19.42
CA ALA A 130 1.14 -6.20 -17.99
C ALA A 130 -0.24 -6.32 -17.33
N ARG A 131 -0.32 -6.92 -16.13
CA ARG A 131 -1.59 -7.11 -15.39
C ARG A 131 -2.38 -5.80 -15.22
N SER A 132 -1.69 -4.66 -15.04
CA SER A 132 -2.29 -3.32 -14.96
C SER A 132 -3.12 -2.93 -16.19
N GLU A 133 -2.80 -3.48 -17.35
CA GLU A 133 -3.45 -3.21 -18.65
C GLU A 133 -4.62 -4.16 -18.93
N THR A 134 -5.01 -5.01 -17.97
CA THR A 134 -6.11 -5.98 -18.13
C THR A 134 -7.39 -5.52 -17.43
N MET A 135 -8.52 -6.15 -17.75
CA MET A 135 -9.79 -5.93 -17.04
C MET A 135 -9.85 -6.62 -15.67
N ARG A 136 -8.97 -7.57 -15.40
CA ARG A 136 -8.94 -8.36 -14.15
C ARG A 136 -8.56 -7.48 -12.98
N GLU A 137 -8.81 -7.91 -11.76
CA GLU A 137 -8.27 -7.24 -10.58
C GLU A 137 -6.73 -7.22 -10.60
N PHE A 138 -6.16 -6.30 -9.82
CA PHE A 138 -4.74 -6.28 -9.49
C PHE A 138 -4.63 -6.29 -7.96
N PRO A 139 -4.28 -7.44 -7.35
CA PRO A 139 -4.16 -7.58 -5.89
C PRO A 139 -3.12 -6.64 -5.28
N TRP A 140 -3.07 -6.59 -3.94
CA TRP A 140 -2.13 -5.75 -3.18
C TRP A 140 -0.68 -5.93 -3.63
N HIS A 141 -0.05 -4.83 -4.02
CA HIS A 141 1.34 -4.81 -4.47
C HIS A 141 2.00 -3.44 -4.31
N THR A 142 3.32 -3.46 -4.50
CA THR A 142 4.15 -2.31 -4.87
C THR A 142 4.64 -2.50 -6.31
N ASP A 143 4.76 -1.43 -7.08
CA ASP A 143 5.26 -1.49 -8.46
C ASP A 143 6.72 -1.98 -8.49
N CYS A 144 7.04 -2.84 -9.47
CA CYS A 144 8.37 -3.39 -9.70
C CYS A 144 9.04 -4.05 -8.49
N SER A 145 8.29 -4.75 -7.63
CA SER A 145 8.83 -5.45 -6.45
C SER A 145 9.92 -6.48 -6.77
N TYR A 146 10.00 -6.94 -8.03
CA TYR A 146 11.02 -7.85 -8.57
C TYR A 146 12.33 -7.18 -8.99
N GLU A 147 12.42 -5.85 -9.00
CA GLU A 147 13.66 -5.13 -9.33
C GLU A 147 14.55 -4.98 -8.09
N HIS A 148 15.88 -4.94 -8.28
CA HIS A 148 16.80 -4.54 -7.20
C HIS A 148 16.60 -3.08 -6.79
N ASN A 149 16.32 -2.24 -7.79
CA ASN A 149 16.09 -0.82 -7.65
C ASN A 149 14.64 -0.48 -8.00
N PRO A 150 13.66 -0.86 -7.16
CA PRO A 150 12.27 -0.52 -7.43
C PRO A 150 12.10 1.01 -7.37
N PRO A 151 11.18 1.58 -8.18
CA PRO A 151 10.87 3.01 -8.12
C PRO A 151 10.40 3.36 -6.72
N GLU A 152 10.88 4.48 -6.22
CA GLU A 152 10.41 5.07 -4.98
C GLU A 152 9.01 5.66 -5.14
N TYR A 153 8.68 6.16 -6.33
CA TYR A 153 7.39 6.79 -6.58
C TYR A 153 6.74 6.33 -7.89
N PHE A 154 5.42 6.39 -7.92
CA PHE A 154 4.65 6.32 -9.15
C PHE A 154 3.50 7.33 -9.15
N ALA A 155 3.01 7.64 -10.34
CA ALA A 155 1.83 8.46 -10.52
C ALA A 155 0.88 7.85 -11.55
N LEU A 156 -0.41 8.11 -11.35
CA LEU A 156 -1.49 7.79 -12.28
C LEU A 156 -2.28 9.06 -12.59
N GLN A 157 -2.29 9.46 -13.86
CA GLN A 157 -3.22 10.47 -14.35
C GLN A 157 -4.48 9.81 -14.90
N VAL A 158 -5.64 10.28 -14.46
CA VAL A 158 -6.95 9.83 -14.94
C VAL A 158 -7.34 10.63 -16.17
N LEU A 159 -7.27 10.00 -17.34
CA LEU A 159 -7.80 10.55 -18.58
C LEU A 159 -9.25 10.14 -18.80
N GLN A 160 -9.60 8.91 -18.41
CA GLN A 160 -10.98 8.45 -18.37
C GLN A 160 -11.15 7.46 -17.21
N PRO A 161 -11.95 7.79 -16.18
CA PRO A 161 -12.20 6.87 -15.07
C PRO A 161 -13.05 5.68 -15.54
N ASP A 162 -13.14 4.66 -14.69
CA ASP A 162 -14.13 3.61 -14.89
C ASP A 162 -15.53 4.18 -14.63
N ARG A 163 -16.45 4.06 -15.59
CA ARG A 163 -17.83 4.58 -15.47
C ARG A 163 -18.85 3.49 -15.12
N CYS A 164 -18.40 2.26 -14.91
CA CYS A 164 -19.23 1.07 -14.72
C CYS A 164 -19.10 0.47 -13.31
N GLY A 165 -18.60 1.24 -12.34
CA GLY A 165 -18.45 0.81 -10.95
C GLY A 165 -17.31 -0.20 -10.74
N GLY A 166 -16.26 -0.12 -11.55
CA GLY A 166 -15.02 -0.88 -11.42
C GLY A 166 -13.79 0.02 -11.24
N GLY A 167 -12.60 -0.54 -11.42
CA GLY A 167 -11.34 0.18 -11.54
C GLY A 167 -10.93 1.07 -10.35
N THR A 168 -11.52 0.84 -9.18
CA THR A 168 -11.24 1.55 -7.92
C THR A 168 -9.82 1.24 -7.48
N LEU A 169 -9.04 2.29 -7.22
CA LEU A 169 -7.70 2.18 -6.65
C LEU A 169 -7.83 2.11 -5.12
N SER A 170 -7.43 1.00 -4.53
CA SER A 170 -7.34 0.85 -3.07
C SER A 170 -5.91 1.05 -2.64
N VAL A 171 -5.68 1.78 -1.53
CA VAL A 171 -4.33 2.02 -1.00
C VAL A 171 -4.29 1.76 0.50
N LEU A 172 -3.17 1.20 0.96
CA LEU A 172 -2.95 0.85 2.37
C LEU A 172 -1.55 1.27 2.80
N LYS A 173 -1.45 2.03 3.90
CA LYS A 173 -0.16 2.46 4.45
C LYS A 173 0.57 1.27 5.07
N ILE A 174 1.82 1.05 4.67
CA ILE A 174 2.60 -0.10 5.13
C ILE A 174 2.84 -0.08 6.63
N ASP A 175 3.08 1.09 7.23
CA ASP A 175 3.22 1.24 8.69
C ASP A 175 1.96 0.84 9.46
N HIS A 176 0.77 0.86 8.83
CA HIS A 176 -0.46 0.39 9.46
C HIS A 176 -0.50 -1.13 9.42
N LEU A 177 -0.22 -1.71 8.25
CA LEU A 177 -0.14 -3.16 8.05
C LEU A 177 0.87 -3.83 8.98
N THR A 178 2.07 -3.28 9.09
CA THR A 178 3.14 -3.90 9.87
C THR A 178 2.85 -3.92 11.36
N ARG A 179 1.93 -3.11 11.89
CA ARG A 179 1.52 -3.19 13.31
C ARG A 179 0.79 -4.49 13.66
N TYR A 180 0.20 -5.16 12.67
CA TYR A 180 -0.50 -6.43 12.84
C TYR A 180 0.43 -7.63 12.78
N LEU A 181 1.72 -7.42 12.50
CA LEU A 181 2.71 -8.47 12.40
C LEU A 181 3.45 -8.66 13.73
N SER A 182 3.64 -9.91 14.10
CA SER A 182 4.47 -10.38 15.19
C SER A 182 5.92 -9.96 15.00
N ARG A 183 6.67 -9.86 16.10
CA ARG A 183 8.10 -9.54 16.05
C ARG A 183 8.88 -10.57 15.23
N ALA A 184 8.48 -11.85 15.31
CA ALA A 184 9.12 -12.94 14.57
C ALA A 184 8.85 -12.82 13.06
N ALA A 185 7.61 -12.54 12.66
CA ALA A 185 7.28 -12.33 11.25
C ALA A 185 8.02 -11.11 10.67
N LYS A 186 8.05 -9.99 11.39
CA LYS A 186 8.85 -8.83 10.99
C LYS A 186 10.30 -9.20 10.75
N ALA A 187 10.94 -9.82 11.74
CA ALA A 187 12.34 -10.23 11.64
C ALA A 187 12.59 -11.09 10.39
N ALA A 188 11.75 -12.10 10.13
CA ALA A 188 11.87 -12.92 8.93
C ALA A 188 11.64 -12.13 7.64
N LEU A 189 10.69 -11.19 7.60
CA LEU A 189 10.40 -10.37 6.42
C LEU A 189 11.53 -9.37 6.09
N PHE A 190 12.37 -8.99 7.05
CA PHE A 190 13.57 -8.16 6.85
C PHE A 190 14.75 -8.96 6.29
N GLU A 191 14.73 -10.29 6.37
CA GLU A 191 15.82 -11.14 5.88
C GLU A 191 15.70 -11.42 4.38
N PRO A 192 16.81 -11.63 3.66
CA PRO A 192 16.82 -11.94 2.23
C PRO A 192 16.42 -13.40 1.94
N GLU A 193 15.27 -13.82 2.44
CA GLU A 193 14.76 -15.20 2.36
C GLU A 193 13.57 -15.35 1.41
N PHE A 194 13.43 -14.43 0.47
CA PHE A 194 12.34 -14.45 -0.51
C PHE A 194 12.89 -14.39 -1.93
N ARG A 195 12.56 -15.44 -2.69
CA ARG A 195 12.74 -15.45 -4.13
C ARG A 195 11.60 -14.67 -4.76
N ILE A 196 11.91 -13.55 -5.39
CA ILE A 196 10.94 -12.68 -6.08
C ILE A 196 11.12 -12.87 -7.58
N THR A 197 10.18 -13.55 -8.20
CA THR A 197 10.22 -13.90 -9.63
C THR A 197 9.94 -12.67 -10.49
N ILE A 198 10.73 -12.49 -11.54
CA ILE A 198 10.50 -11.44 -12.54
C ILE A 198 9.38 -11.93 -13.48
N PRO A 199 8.24 -11.22 -13.61
CA PRO A 199 7.20 -11.64 -14.53
C PRO A 199 7.73 -11.74 -15.96
N PRO A 200 7.29 -12.72 -16.77
CA PRO A 200 7.84 -12.98 -18.10
C PRO A 200 7.88 -11.75 -19.01
N GLU A 201 6.84 -10.90 -18.95
CA GLU A 201 6.71 -9.68 -19.74
C GLU A 201 7.76 -8.59 -19.39
N PHE A 202 8.48 -8.75 -18.27
CA PHE A 202 9.50 -7.81 -17.79
C PHE A 202 10.91 -8.40 -17.74
N VAL A 203 11.13 -9.63 -18.24
CA VAL A 203 12.47 -10.22 -18.32
C VAL A 203 13.32 -9.45 -19.32
N LYS A 204 14.41 -8.85 -18.82
CA LYS A 204 15.41 -8.11 -19.64
C LYS A 204 16.58 -9.01 -20.06
N GLU A 205 16.96 -9.92 -19.16
CA GLU A 205 18.08 -10.83 -19.33
C GLU A 205 17.56 -12.27 -19.11
N PRO A 206 17.64 -13.18 -20.10
CA PRO A 206 17.09 -14.54 -19.98
C PRO A 206 17.63 -15.35 -18.80
N ASN A 207 18.86 -15.05 -18.35
CA ASN A 207 19.51 -15.74 -17.24
C ASN A 207 19.13 -15.17 -15.87
N LYS A 208 18.42 -14.04 -15.83
CA LYS A 208 17.99 -13.36 -14.60
C LYS A 208 16.47 -13.38 -14.52
N LEU A 209 15.94 -14.44 -13.91
CA LEU A 209 14.50 -14.70 -13.80
C LEU A 209 13.92 -14.36 -12.42
N HIS A 210 14.77 -14.07 -11.44
CA HIS A 210 14.33 -13.73 -10.09
C HIS A 210 15.42 -12.94 -9.36
N ILE A 211 15.04 -12.35 -8.24
CA ILE A 211 15.96 -11.80 -7.25
C ILE A 211 15.76 -12.54 -5.93
N LEU A 212 16.82 -12.64 -5.12
CA LEU A 212 16.71 -13.03 -3.72
C LEU A 212 16.77 -11.75 -2.88
N GLY A 213 15.81 -11.53 -1.99
CA GLY A 213 15.75 -10.30 -1.20
C GLY A 213 14.73 -10.35 -0.07
N SER A 214 14.69 -9.26 0.70
CA SER A 214 13.73 -9.06 1.78
C SER A 214 12.43 -8.45 1.26
N ILE A 215 11.33 -8.68 2.00
CA ILE A 215 10.03 -8.05 1.75
C ILE A 215 9.94 -6.70 2.46
N LEU A 216 10.49 -6.61 3.68
CA LEU A 216 10.59 -5.38 4.46
C LEU A 216 12.01 -4.82 4.43
N SER A 217 12.09 -3.49 4.56
CA SER A 217 13.34 -2.73 4.72
C SER A 217 13.04 -1.47 5.54
N THR A 218 14.06 -0.70 5.89
CA THR A 218 13.91 0.61 6.54
C THR A 218 14.57 1.67 5.68
N ASP A 219 13.98 2.86 5.65
CA ASP A 219 14.69 4.05 5.16
C ASP A 219 15.64 4.63 6.21
N GLU A 220 16.28 5.75 5.87
CA GLU A 220 17.21 6.49 6.74
C GLU A 220 16.52 7.00 8.02
N ASP A 221 15.21 7.29 7.95
CA ASP A 221 14.38 7.74 9.07
C ASP A 221 13.76 6.58 9.87
N HIS A 222 14.20 5.34 9.63
CA HIS A 222 13.68 4.12 10.24
C HIS A 222 12.18 3.83 9.97
N SER A 223 11.59 4.46 8.96
CA SER A 223 10.24 4.12 8.49
C SER A 223 10.27 2.78 7.78
N THR A 224 9.21 1.98 7.95
CA THR A 224 9.16 0.65 7.31
C THR A 224 8.80 0.77 5.84
N LEU A 225 9.64 0.20 4.99
CA LEU A 225 9.44 0.08 3.56
C LEU A 225 9.01 -1.35 3.21
N MET A 226 8.23 -1.52 2.14
CA MET A 226 7.89 -2.85 1.63
C MET A 226 8.10 -2.93 0.12
N ARG A 227 8.50 -4.12 -0.36
CA ARG A 227 8.30 -4.57 -1.73
C ARG A 227 7.50 -5.85 -1.69
N PHE A 228 6.37 -5.86 -2.38
CA PHE A 228 5.48 -7.00 -2.31
C PHE A 228 4.64 -7.13 -3.58
N ARG A 229 4.46 -8.36 -4.04
CA ARG A 229 3.44 -8.76 -5.01
C ARG A 229 3.25 -10.26 -4.83
N GLU A 230 2.08 -10.65 -4.32
CA GLU A 230 1.83 -12.00 -3.81
C GLU A 230 2.18 -13.10 -4.82
N ASP A 231 1.76 -12.97 -6.08
CA ASP A 231 1.87 -14.01 -7.10
C ASP A 231 3.30 -14.28 -7.59
N ILE A 232 4.29 -13.52 -7.13
CA ILE A 232 5.69 -13.66 -7.55
C ILE A 232 6.67 -13.87 -6.40
N VAL A 233 6.19 -13.93 -5.15
CA VAL A 233 7.03 -14.12 -3.97
C VAL A 233 6.98 -15.57 -3.53
N THR A 234 8.16 -16.20 -3.39
CA THR A 234 8.31 -17.55 -2.86
C THR A 234 9.29 -17.53 -1.68
N PRO A 235 8.86 -17.95 -0.48
CA PRO A 235 9.75 -18.05 0.67
C PRO A 235 10.74 -19.20 0.47
N VAL A 236 12.00 -19.02 0.92
CA VAL A 236 13.04 -20.07 0.81
C VAL A 236 13.33 -20.78 2.13
N SER A 237 12.77 -20.30 3.24
CA SER A 237 12.91 -20.88 4.59
C SER A 237 11.53 -21.11 5.22
N THR A 238 11.47 -21.97 6.25
CA THR A 238 10.24 -22.21 7.01
C THR A 238 9.77 -20.95 7.75
N ARG A 239 10.71 -20.18 8.35
CA ARG A 239 10.38 -18.91 9.02
C ARG A 239 9.85 -17.86 8.04
N ALA A 240 10.42 -17.78 6.84
CA ALA A 240 9.95 -16.88 5.80
C ALA A 240 8.55 -17.28 5.30
N ALA A 241 8.28 -18.59 5.19
CA ALA A 241 6.95 -19.09 4.81
C ALA A 241 5.89 -18.73 5.86
N SER A 242 6.16 -18.96 7.14
CA SER A 242 5.24 -18.57 8.21
C SER A 242 5.02 -17.06 8.25
N ALA A 243 6.06 -16.25 8.06
CA ALA A 243 5.95 -14.80 8.05
C ALA A 243 5.17 -14.26 6.85
N LEU A 244 5.30 -14.90 5.69
CA LEU A 244 4.54 -14.54 4.49
C LEU A 244 3.04 -14.86 4.65
N GLU A 245 2.70 -16.00 5.26
CA GLU A 245 1.30 -16.32 5.56
C GLU A 245 0.71 -15.35 6.58
N GLU A 246 1.46 -15.00 7.63
CA GLU A 246 1.03 -13.98 8.60
C GLU A 246 0.80 -12.61 7.94
N LEU A 247 1.67 -12.22 6.99
CA LEU A 247 1.50 -11.00 6.19
C LEU A 247 0.22 -11.04 5.36
N LYS A 248 -0.07 -12.16 4.70
CA LYS A 248 -1.30 -12.33 3.91
C LYS A 248 -2.56 -12.26 4.78
N ASP A 249 -2.52 -12.86 5.96
CA ASP A 249 -3.68 -12.84 6.87
C ASP A 249 -3.90 -11.44 7.46
N ALA A 250 -2.83 -10.72 7.79
CA ALA A 250 -2.90 -9.31 8.18
C ALA A 250 -3.50 -8.43 7.07
N LEU A 251 -3.13 -8.67 5.80
CA LEU A 251 -3.72 -7.98 4.65
C LEU A 251 -5.22 -8.25 4.52
N LYS A 252 -5.65 -9.52 4.58
CA LYS A 252 -7.07 -9.91 4.53
C LYS A 252 -7.87 -9.26 5.68
N HIS A 253 -7.30 -9.25 6.88
CA HIS A 253 -7.93 -8.65 8.05
C HIS A 253 -8.14 -7.14 7.86
N LEU A 254 -7.12 -6.43 7.35
CA LEU A 254 -7.22 -5.00 7.09
C LEU A 254 -8.13 -4.65 5.92
N GLU A 255 -8.18 -5.49 4.90
CA GLU A 255 -9.13 -5.31 3.78
C GLU A 255 -10.59 -5.46 4.25
N ALA A 256 -10.85 -6.37 5.20
CA ALA A 256 -12.16 -6.47 5.85
C ALA A 256 -12.47 -5.28 6.78
N SER A 257 -11.44 -4.59 7.28
CA SER A 257 -11.56 -3.41 8.14
C SER A 257 -11.49 -2.13 7.31
N SER A 258 -12.66 -1.64 6.87
CA SER A 258 -12.81 -0.46 5.99
C SER A 258 -12.19 0.86 6.51
N GLN A 259 -11.67 0.88 7.74
CA GLN A 259 -11.07 2.06 8.36
C GLN A 259 -9.60 2.28 7.97
N ALA A 260 -8.88 1.23 7.56
CA ALA A 260 -7.44 1.33 7.26
C ALA A 260 -7.14 1.51 5.76
N VAL A 261 -8.05 1.07 4.89
CA VAL A 261 -7.90 1.09 3.44
C VAL A 261 -8.61 2.32 2.87
N LEU A 262 -7.93 3.06 1.99
CA LEU A 262 -8.55 4.14 1.25
C LEU A 262 -8.96 3.65 -0.12
N HIS A 263 -10.26 3.74 -0.41
CA HIS A 263 -10.83 3.38 -1.71
C HIS A 263 -11.03 4.64 -2.56
N LEU A 264 -10.16 4.82 -3.55
CA LEU A 264 -10.09 5.97 -4.45
C LEU A 264 -10.81 5.63 -5.76
N GLY A 265 -12.14 5.66 -5.71
CA GLY A 265 -13.02 5.45 -6.86
C GLY A 265 -13.19 6.69 -7.75
N PRO A 266 -14.01 6.62 -8.80
CA PRO A 266 -14.22 7.72 -9.75
C PRO A 266 -14.70 9.05 -9.13
N SER A 267 -15.42 9.01 -8.01
CA SER A 267 -15.83 10.22 -7.28
C SER A 267 -14.65 10.92 -6.59
N VAL A 268 -13.61 10.17 -6.21
CA VAL A 268 -12.40 10.69 -5.55
C VAL A 268 -11.33 11.02 -6.59
N LEU A 269 -11.20 10.19 -7.63
CA LEU A 269 -10.27 10.35 -8.74
C LEU A 269 -11.04 10.44 -10.08
N PRO A 270 -11.76 11.55 -10.33
CA PRO A 270 -12.39 11.78 -11.62
C PRO A 270 -11.35 12.06 -12.72
N GLU A 271 -11.80 12.19 -13.97
CA GLU A 271 -11.00 12.74 -15.07
C GLU A 271 -10.29 14.03 -14.65
N ASN A 272 -9.09 14.25 -15.19
CA ASN A 272 -8.19 15.37 -14.83
C ASN A 272 -7.68 15.32 -13.37
N SER A 273 -7.69 14.15 -12.73
CA SER A 273 -6.99 13.92 -11.47
C SER A 273 -5.67 13.19 -11.69
N ILE A 274 -4.68 13.51 -10.87
CA ILE A 274 -3.42 12.75 -10.74
C ILE A 274 -3.33 12.27 -9.30
N ILE A 275 -3.00 10.99 -9.11
CA ILE A 275 -2.59 10.47 -7.81
C ILE A 275 -1.11 10.12 -7.88
N LEU A 276 -0.34 10.61 -6.91
CA LEU A 276 1.07 10.31 -6.72
C LEU A 276 1.23 9.50 -5.43
N LEU A 277 2.08 8.49 -5.45
CA LEU A 277 2.35 7.63 -4.30
C LEU A 277 3.85 7.39 -4.14
N ASN A 278 4.30 7.37 -2.89
CA ASN A 278 5.52 6.68 -2.49
C ASN A 278 5.25 5.18 -2.50
N ASN A 279 5.77 4.52 -3.52
CA ASN A 279 5.59 3.11 -3.83
C ASN A 279 6.15 2.16 -2.75
N ARG A 280 7.00 2.67 -1.87
CA ARG A 280 7.65 1.89 -0.81
C ARG A 280 6.93 1.98 0.52
N ARG A 281 6.07 2.99 0.70
CA ARG A 281 5.33 3.28 1.95
C ARG A 281 3.84 3.00 1.84
N TRP A 282 3.35 2.77 0.62
CA TRP A 282 1.96 2.41 0.33
C TRP A 282 1.88 1.16 -0.54
N LEU A 283 1.07 0.20 -0.10
CA LEU A 283 0.54 -0.84 -0.97
C LEU A 283 -0.63 -0.27 -1.77
N HIS A 284 -0.82 -0.79 -2.97
CA HIS A 284 -1.97 -0.48 -3.78
C HIS A 284 -2.56 -1.72 -4.45
N ALA A 285 -3.87 -1.67 -4.68
CA ALA A 285 -4.63 -2.68 -5.37
C ALA A 285 -5.67 -2.01 -6.28
N ARG A 286 -6.19 -2.78 -7.23
CA ARG A 286 -7.29 -2.35 -8.10
C ARG A 286 -8.32 -3.46 -8.19
N ASN A 287 -9.58 -3.17 -7.93
CA ASN A 287 -10.65 -4.13 -8.22
C ASN A 287 -10.86 -4.29 -9.75
N ASN A 288 -11.72 -5.21 -10.18
CA ASN A 288 -11.98 -5.41 -11.61
C ASN A 288 -12.35 -4.10 -12.32
N VAL A 289 -11.78 -3.87 -13.50
CA VAL A 289 -12.24 -2.82 -14.39
C VAL A 289 -13.47 -3.34 -15.11
N LYS A 290 -14.49 -2.50 -15.19
CA LYS A 290 -15.78 -2.79 -15.81
C LYS A 290 -16.04 -1.91 -17.03
N ASP A 291 -15.33 -0.79 -17.17
CA ASP A 291 -15.35 0.05 -18.36
C ASP A 291 -14.14 -0.25 -19.28
N PRO A 292 -14.34 -0.87 -20.46
CA PRO A 292 -13.26 -1.11 -21.43
C PRO A 292 -12.60 0.17 -21.96
N ALA A 293 -13.27 1.32 -21.83
CA ALA A 293 -12.75 2.61 -22.24
C ALA A 293 -11.99 3.34 -21.11
N ARG A 294 -11.86 2.74 -19.92
CA ARG A 294 -11.02 3.30 -18.84
C ARG A 294 -9.59 3.53 -19.36
N HIS A 295 -9.08 4.73 -19.10
CA HIS A 295 -7.77 5.15 -19.59
C HIS A 295 -7.04 5.96 -18.52
N LEU A 296 -5.92 5.43 -18.07
CA LEU A 296 -4.97 6.17 -17.24
C LEU A 296 -3.63 6.33 -17.97
N ARG A 297 -2.83 7.32 -17.58
CA ARG A 297 -1.40 7.36 -17.90
C ARG A 297 -0.58 7.14 -16.64
N ARG A 298 0.48 6.32 -16.74
CA ARG A 298 1.33 5.93 -15.62
C ARG A 298 2.77 6.36 -15.88
N VAL A 299 3.44 6.72 -14.79
CA VAL A 299 4.87 6.96 -14.71
C VAL A 299 5.42 6.45 -13.38
N ARG A 300 6.65 5.95 -13.41
CA ARG A 300 7.44 5.55 -12.25
C ARG A 300 8.77 6.30 -12.31
N TRP A 301 9.29 6.74 -11.17
CA TRP A 301 10.58 7.47 -11.13
C TRP A 301 11.32 7.24 -9.81
N SER A 302 12.56 7.76 -9.74
CA SER A 302 13.45 7.63 -8.58
C SER A 302 13.72 6.15 -8.24
N ALA A 303 14.31 5.42 -9.18
CA ALA A 303 14.79 4.06 -8.92
C ALA A 303 15.99 4.11 -7.97
N VAL A 304 15.86 3.51 -6.80
CA VAL A 304 16.95 3.43 -5.81
C VAL A 304 17.00 2.01 -5.22
N PRO A 305 18.10 1.55 -4.62
CA PRO A 305 18.14 0.25 -3.97
C PRO A 305 17.04 0.09 -2.91
N PHE A 306 16.47 -1.12 -2.77
CA PHE A 306 15.43 -1.37 -1.77
C PHE A 306 15.99 -1.62 -0.36
N SER A 307 17.08 -2.37 -0.28
CA SER A 307 17.79 -2.65 0.97
C SER A 307 19.16 -2.00 0.92
N ASN A 308 19.53 -1.30 1.97
CA ASN A 308 20.91 -0.93 2.26
C ASN A 308 21.64 -2.19 2.75
N SER A 309 21.70 -3.24 1.93
CA SER A 309 22.68 -4.29 2.17
C SER A 309 24.03 -3.62 1.95
N ILE A 310 24.76 -3.40 3.04
CA ILE A 310 26.22 -3.22 3.03
C ILE A 310 26.74 -4.14 1.95
N SER A 311 27.33 -3.56 0.91
CA SER A 311 28.11 -4.29 -0.06
C SER A 311 29.01 -5.21 0.74
N SER A 312 28.79 -6.54 0.64
CA SER A 312 29.61 -7.53 1.31
C SER A 312 31.05 -7.14 1.07
N GLY A 313 31.68 -6.63 2.12
CA GLY A 313 33.04 -6.15 2.08
C GLY A 313 33.93 -7.28 1.62
N MET A 314 34.90 -6.92 0.81
CA MET A 314 36.26 -7.43 0.86
C MET A 314 36.36 -8.89 1.32
N ILE A 315 36.60 -9.77 0.35
CA ILE A 315 37.41 -10.96 0.63
C ILE A 315 38.76 -10.42 1.12
N ALA A 316 38.89 -10.27 2.43
CA ALA A 316 40.16 -10.11 3.10
C ALA A 316 40.99 -11.36 2.79
N GLY A 317 42.22 -11.13 2.37
CA GLY A 317 43.17 -12.20 2.15
C GLY A 317 43.46 -13.00 3.42
N SER A 318 43.89 -14.24 3.20
CA SER A 318 44.90 -14.91 4.00
C SER A 318 45.93 -15.40 2.97
N GLU A 319 47.14 -14.81 2.96
CA GLU A 319 48.35 -15.40 3.55
C GLU A 319 48.63 -16.80 2.96
N GLY A 320 49.72 -17.06 2.24
CA GLY A 320 51.08 -16.66 2.54
C GLY A 320 51.92 -17.94 2.57
N LYS A 321 52.52 -18.28 1.43
CA LYS A 321 53.83 -18.92 1.26
C LYS A 321 54.22 -18.89 -0.21
#